data_AF-A0A2D7QUF1-F1
#
_entry.id   AF-A0A2D7QUF1-F1
#
_cell.length_a   1.000
_cell.length_b   1.000
_cell.length_c   1.000
_cell.angle_alpha   90.00
_cell.angle_beta   90.00
_cell.angle_gamma   90.00
#
_symmetry.space_group_name_H-M   'P 1'
#
loop_
_entity.id
_entity.type
_entity.pdbx_description
1 polymer ?
#
loop_
_entity_poly.entity_id
_entity_poly.type
_entity_poly.pdbx_seq_one_letter_code
_entity_poly.pdbx_strand_id
1 'polypeptide(L)'
;MESGVIQKLDKILNTWLEESSEPFNVCVARKGILFFNQGYGKRNREPVTPDTKHLVYSITKAISGTLFMIFVEKGLVKLDDPVSNILPIKTSKLL
;
A
#
# COMPACT_ATOMS: atom_id res chain seq x y z
N MET A 1 24.52 10.07 2.29
CA MET A 1 23.39 10.55 1.46
C MET A 1 23.89 11.78 0.76
N GLU A 2 23.61 11.96 -0.54
CA GLU A 2 23.98 13.22 -1.19
C GLU A 2 23.27 14.39 -0.50
N SER A 3 23.98 15.50 -0.31
CA SER A 3 23.36 16.74 0.16
C SER A 3 22.28 17.18 -0.83
N GLY A 4 21.14 17.66 -0.34
CA GLY A 4 20.09 18.20 -1.20
C GLY A 4 19.00 17.20 -1.62
N VAL A 5 19.11 15.91 -1.29
CA VAL A 5 18.12 14.90 -1.72
C VAL A 5 16.72 15.20 -1.18
N ILE A 6 16.62 15.63 0.09
CA ILE A 6 15.33 15.98 0.72
C ILE A 6 14.66 17.14 -0.03
N GLN A 7 15.44 18.18 -0.38
CA GLN A 7 14.95 19.34 -1.11
C GLN A 7 14.51 18.98 -2.53
N LYS A 8 15.22 18.07 -3.20
CA LYS A 8 14.83 17.55 -4.52
C LYS A 8 13.53 16.75 -4.45
N LEU A 9 13.38 15.87 -3.46
CA LEU A 9 12.14 15.12 -3.23
C LEU A 9 10.96 16.06 -2.98
N ASP A 10 11.14 17.02 -2.08
CA ASP A 10 10.10 17.98 -1.74
C ASP A 10 9.66 18.80 -2.97
N LYS A 11 10.62 19.23 -3.81
CA LYS A 11 10.31 19.93 -5.07
C LYS A 11 9.47 19.06 -6.01
N ILE A 12 9.86 17.80 -6.23
CA ILE A 12 9.14 16.87 -7.12
C ILE A 12 7.72 16.63 -6.61
N LEU A 13 7.55 16.42 -5.30
CA LEU A 13 6.25 16.13 -4.70
C LEU A 13 5.33 17.35 -4.71
N ASN A 14 5.85 18.56 -4.49
CA ASN A 14 5.06 19.78 -4.67
C ASN A 14 4.62 19.97 -6.13
N THR A 15 5.50 19.73 -7.10
CA THR A 15 5.11 19.75 -8.52
C THR A 15 4.00 18.73 -8.82
N TRP A 16 4.10 17.51 -8.29
CA TRP A 16 3.04 16.51 -8.47
C TRP A 16 1.72 16.90 -7.79
N LEU A 17 1.77 17.52 -6.61
CA LEU A 17 0.57 18.07 -5.95
C LEU A 17 -0.09 19.14 -6.82
N GLU A 18 0.69 20.06 -7.40
CA GLU A 18 0.18 21.11 -8.29
C GLU A 18 -0.48 20.53 -9.54
N GLU A 19 0.16 19.55 -10.18
CA GLU A 19 -0.35 18.94 -11.42
C GLU A 19 -1.59 18.06 -11.20
N SER A 20 -1.62 17.29 -10.11
CA SER A 20 -2.71 16.34 -9.84
C SER A 20 -3.87 16.94 -9.06
N SER A 21 -3.62 17.99 -8.28
CA SER A 21 -4.54 18.51 -7.25
C SER A 21 -5.00 17.47 -6.22
N GLU A 22 -4.34 16.31 -6.13
CA GLU A 22 -4.70 15.24 -5.20
C GLU A 22 -3.82 15.32 -3.94
N PRO A 23 -4.39 15.37 -2.72
CA PRO A 23 -3.63 15.33 -1.48
C PRO A 23 -3.09 13.93 -1.13
N PHE A 24 -1.82 13.82 -0.76
CA PHE A 24 -1.14 12.53 -0.48
C PHE A 24 -0.09 12.66 0.62
N ASN A 25 0.42 11.53 1.12
CA ASN A 25 1.61 11.47 1.95
C ASN A 25 2.64 10.50 1.36
N VAL A 26 3.93 10.76 1.65
CA VAL A 26 5.06 9.97 1.13
C VAL A 26 6.03 9.67 2.26
N CYS A 27 6.44 8.40 2.31
CA CYS A 27 7.45 7.88 3.21
C CYS A 27 8.56 7.22 2.38
N VAL A 28 9.82 7.60 2.61
CA VAL A 28 10.99 7.03 1.94
C VAL A 28 12.01 6.57 2.97
N ALA A 29 12.34 5.28 2.91
CA ALA A 29 13.35 4.66 3.76
C ALA A 29 14.44 4.00 2.92
N ARG A 30 15.67 3.98 3.43
CA ARG A 30 16.81 3.29 2.81
C ARG A 30 17.66 2.62 3.88
N LYS A 31 17.93 1.32 3.71
CA LYS A 31 18.71 0.51 4.66
C LYS A 31 18.17 0.61 6.10
N GLY A 32 16.84 0.53 6.26
CA GLY A 32 16.17 0.63 7.56
C GLY A 32 16.09 2.04 8.15
N ILE A 33 16.65 3.06 7.48
CA ILE A 33 16.59 4.45 7.95
C ILE A 33 15.47 5.18 7.20
N LEU A 34 14.46 5.62 7.94
CA LEU A 34 13.45 6.57 7.45
C LEU A 34 14.09 7.97 7.38
N PHE A 35 14.25 8.52 6.18
CA PHE A 35 14.90 9.82 6.00
C PHE A 35 13.99 10.89 5.40
N PHE A 36 12.76 10.51 5.01
CA PHE A 36 11.76 11.41 4.47
C PHE A 36 10.37 10.87 4.79
N ASN A 37 9.51 11.67 5.44
CA ASN A 37 8.14 11.30 5.77
C ASN A 37 7.28 12.55 5.88
N GLN A 38 6.50 12.87 4.85
CA GLN A 38 5.80 14.16 4.71
C GLN A 38 4.40 13.99 4.11
N GLY A 39 3.51 14.93 4.42
CA GLY A 39 2.19 15.06 3.79
C GLY A 39 2.10 16.31 2.91
N TYR A 40 1.28 16.22 1.86
CA TYR A 40 1.14 17.22 0.80
C TYR A 40 -0.34 17.51 0.53
N GLY A 41 -0.68 18.79 0.42
CA GLY A 41 -2.03 19.25 0.14
C GLY A 41 -2.96 19.26 1.35
N LYS A 42 -4.26 19.46 1.08
CA LYS A 42 -5.30 19.51 2.11
C LYS A 42 -6.48 18.63 1.73
N ARG A 43 -6.99 17.86 2.68
CA ARG A 43 -8.24 17.08 2.54
C ARG A 43 -9.26 17.63 3.51
N ASN A 44 -10.45 17.99 3.01
CA ASN A 44 -11.51 18.58 3.82
C ASN A 44 -11.05 19.80 4.64
N ARG A 45 -10.22 20.66 4.03
CA ARG A 45 -9.60 21.86 4.63
C ARG A 45 -8.49 21.59 5.67
N GLU A 46 -8.30 20.34 6.08
CA GLU A 46 -7.23 19.94 6.97
C GLU A 46 -5.96 19.57 6.20
N PRO A 47 -4.77 19.91 6.70
CA PRO A 47 -3.52 19.51 6.08
C PRO A 47 -3.35 17.99 6.11
N VAL A 48 -2.91 17.41 4.99
CA VAL A 48 -2.45 16.02 4.99
C VAL A 48 -1.11 15.96 5.72
N THR A 49 -1.01 15.02 6.65
CA THR A 49 0.18 14.74 7.46
C THR A 49 0.69 13.32 7.15
N PRO A 50 1.92 12.97 7.59
CA PRO A 50 2.39 11.59 7.53
C PRO A 50 1.43 10.56 8.14
N ASP A 51 0.66 10.95 9.16
CA ASP A 51 -0.25 10.06 9.88
C ASP A 51 -1.70 10.10 9.34
N THR A 52 -1.96 10.90 8.30
CA THR A 52 -3.28 10.94 7.67
C THR A 52 -3.61 9.57 7.07
N LYS A 53 -4.77 9.03 7.43
CA LYS A 53 -5.23 7.73 6.94
C LYS A 53 -5.78 7.87 5.52
N HIS A 54 -5.42 6.91 4.67
CA HIS A 54 -5.94 6.77 3.32
C HIS A 54 -6.58 5.39 3.14
N LEU A 55 -7.53 5.28 2.21
CA LEU A 55 -7.98 3.99 1.72
C LEU A 55 -6.84 3.37 0.91
N VAL A 56 -6.37 2.19 1.33
CA VAL A 56 -5.21 1.53 0.71
C VAL A 56 -5.56 0.73 -0.56
N TYR A 57 -6.86 0.57 -0.86
CA TYR A 57 -7.39 -0.08 -2.08
C TYR A 57 -6.61 -1.35 -2.46
N SER A 58 -6.04 -1.42 -3.67
CA SER A 58 -5.36 -2.60 -4.18
C SER A 58 -4.08 -2.98 -3.42
N ILE A 59 -3.51 -2.11 -2.59
CA ILE A 59 -2.41 -2.47 -1.67
C ILE A 59 -2.86 -3.57 -0.70
N THR A 60 -4.17 -3.67 -0.42
CA THR A 60 -4.77 -4.77 0.36
C THR A 60 -4.35 -6.15 -0.17
N LYS A 61 -4.15 -6.31 -1.49
CA LYS A 61 -3.72 -7.58 -2.09
C LYS A 61 -2.36 -8.04 -1.57
N ALA A 62 -1.41 -7.11 -1.40
CA ALA A 62 -0.09 -7.45 -0.86
C ALA A 62 -0.19 -7.93 0.59
N ILE A 63 -1.05 -7.29 1.39
CA ILE A 63 -1.30 -7.67 2.79
C ILE A 63 -1.98 -9.04 2.86
N SER A 64 -3.09 -9.23 2.14
CA SER A 64 -3.83 -10.50 2.10
C SER A 64 -3.00 -11.64 1.52
N GLY A 65 -2.21 -11.39 0.47
CA GLY A 65 -1.29 -12.36 -0.10
C GLY A 65 -0.20 -12.79 0.88
N THR A 66 0.38 -11.83 1.62
CA THR A 66 1.36 -12.13 2.69
C THR A 66 0.73 -13.00 3.77
N LEU A 67 -0.48 -12.63 4.24
CA LEU A 67 -1.22 -13.43 5.21
C LEU A 67 -1.48 -14.86 4.70
N PHE A 68 -1.85 -15.00 3.42
CA PHE A 68 -2.06 -16.30 2.81
C PHE A 68 -0.78 -17.13 2.76
N MET A 69 0.37 -16.53 2.42
CA MET A 69 1.66 -17.23 2.47
C MET A 69 2.04 -17.68 3.88
N ILE A 70 1.69 -16.92 4.92
CA ILE A 70 1.85 -17.39 6.32
C ILE A 70 1.02 -18.66 6.58
N PHE A 71 -0.16 -18.81 5.97
CA PHE A 71 -0.94 -20.05 6.07
C PHE A 71 -0.28 -21.22 5.34
N VAL A 72 0.34 -20.94 4.18
CA VAL A 72 1.13 -21.94 3.43
C VAL A 72 2.34 -22.40 4.26
N GLU A 73 3.10 -21.48 4.85
CA GLU A 73 4.26 -21.81 5.70
C GLU A 73 3.86 -22.66 6.92
N LYS A 74 2.67 -22.41 7.47
CA LYS A 74 2.11 -23.20 8.59
C LYS A 74 1.50 -24.54 8.16
N GLY A 75 1.49 -24.86 6.86
CA GLY A 75 0.91 -26.10 6.33
C GLY A 75 -0.62 -26.16 6.42
N LEU A 76 -1.30 -25.02 6.59
CA LEU A 76 -2.76 -24.95 6.71
C LEU A 76 -3.46 -25.06 5.35
N VAL A 77 -2.79 -24.62 4.28
CA VAL A 77 -3.23 -24.69 2.88
C VAL A 77 -2.02 -24.89 1.98
N LYS A 78 -2.19 -25.47 0.80
CA LYS A 78 -1.18 -25.52 -0.27
C LYS A 78 -1.59 -24.60 -1.41
N LEU A 79 -0.61 -24.06 -2.13
CA LEU A 79 -0.86 -23.19 -3.28
C LEU A 79 -1.68 -23.90 -4.38
N ASP A 80 -1.47 -25.20 -4.54
CA ASP A 80 -2.15 -26.04 -5.54
C ASP A 80 -3.43 -26.69 -5.00
N ASP A 81 -3.82 -26.41 -3.75
CA ASP A 81 -5.10 -26.93 -3.24
C ASP A 81 -6.24 -26.32 -4.07
N PRO A 82 -7.17 -27.13 -4.60
CA PRO A 82 -8.36 -26.59 -5.24
C PRO A 82 -9.16 -25.81 -4.19
N VAL A 83 -9.68 -24.65 -4.59
CA VAL A 83 -10.45 -23.75 -3.71
C VAL A 83 -11.63 -24.47 -3.02
N SER A 84 -12.18 -25.49 -3.68
CA SER A 84 -13.26 -26.35 -3.15
C SER A 84 -12.91 -27.10 -1.88
N ASN A 85 -11.63 -27.28 -1.56
CA ASN A 85 -11.20 -27.91 -0.30
C ASN A 85 -11.44 -27.00 0.91
N ILE A 86 -11.51 -25.68 0.69
CA ILE A 86 -11.58 -24.68 1.75
C ILE A 86 -12.97 -24.01 1.76
N LEU A 87 -13.51 -23.70 0.58
CA LEU A 87 -14.80 -23.05 0.44
C LEU A 87 -15.84 -24.04 -0.11
N PRO A 88 -17.04 -24.12 0.49
CA PRO A 88 -18.10 -24.95 -0.06
C PRO A 88 -18.60 -24.35 -1.39
N ILE A 89 -18.20 -24.95 -2.51
CA ILE A 89 -18.68 -24.55 -3.83
C ILE A 89 -19.92 -25.37 -4.17
N LYS A 90 -21.09 -24.74 -4.29
CA LYS A 90 -22.25 -25.38 -4.93
C LYS A 90 -22.03 -25.36 -6.44
N THR A 91 -21.58 -26.47 -7.01
CA THR A 91 -21.61 -26.64 -8.46
C THR A 91 -23.02 -27.06 -8.86
N SER A 92 -23.90 -26.11 -9.18
CA SER A 92 -25.03 -26.46 -10.04
C SER A 92 -24.42 -26.87 -11.37
N LYS A 93 -24.59 -28.13 -11.78
CA LYS A 93 -24.32 -28.55 -13.16
C LYS A 93 -25.02 -27.54 -14.07
N LEU A 94 -24.24 -26.72 -14.77
CA LEU A 94 -24.73 -25.98 -15.92
C LEU A 94 -25.10 -27.06 -16.95
N LEU A 95 -26.41 -27.35 -17.01
CA LEU A 95 -27.06 -27.89 -18.20
C LEU A 95 -27.06 -26.80 -19.27
#